data_AF-A0A2M9N338-F1
#
_entry.id   AF-A0A2M9N338-F1
#
_cell.length_a   1.000
_cell.length_b   1.000
_cell.length_c   1.000
_cell.angle_alpha   90.00
_cell.angle_beta   90.00
_cell.angle_gamma   90.00
#
_symmetry.space_group_name_H-M   'P 1'
#
loop_
_entity.id
_entity.type
_entity.pdbx_description
1 polymer ?
#
loop_
_entity_poly.entity_id
_entity_poly.type
_entity_poly.pdbx_seq_one_letter_code
_entity_poly.pdbx_strand_id
1 'polypeptide(L)'
;MKAVPKVNIDGLYLEDALVDDAFSGVVPFYVDMEPKPPTDPGEAEQDPAPEVEQPAETPEPVLAGYIVGVPVKPGLFRPRFDLAAWEAYQDAESAAKEAFQAEYDRWSALPEEERGEPPTYVPPELPTLWIEGLTPEEIEELTRPQPHEPTELELLAEVVEGIQQQNAQLQEVVVSSGEELSAVKTASTEQQLTLSALGSEQVKQDLSTLDLKQQNNVIGAELVRKDISILDLYMQGQVLGQMLAALELKLLANNGTGGESNVQQ
;
A
#
# COMPACT_ATOMS: atom_id res chain seq x y z
N MET A 1 16.17 -44.86 -32.41
CA MET A 1 15.88 -43.56 -33.04
C MET A 1 16.35 -42.48 -32.09
N LYS A 2 17.09 -41.50 -32.60
CA LYS A 2 17.64 -40.39 -31.83
C LYS A 2 17.13 -39.06 -32.36
N ALA A 3 16.96 -38.11 -31.46
CA ALA A 3 16.69 -36.73 -31.80
C ALA A 3 18.00 -36.05 -32.22
N VAL A 4 18.01 -35.41 -33.39
CA VAL A 4 19.14 -34.65 -33.90
C VAL A 4 18.71 -33.23 -34.27
N PRO A 5 19.56 -32.22 -34.05
CA PRO A 5 19.26 -30.85 -34.43
C PRO A 5 19.00 -30.68 -35.93
N LYS A 6 17.91 -29.98 -36.24
CA LYS A 6 17.65 -29.37 -37.54
C LYS A 6 18.05 -27.90 -37.43
N VAL A 7 18.91 -27.44 -38.33
CA VAL A 7 19.44 -26.08 -38.34
C VAL A 7 19.08 -25.39 -39.66
N ASN A 8 19.00 -24.06 -39.66
CA ASN A 8 18.80 -23.29 -40.89
C ASN A 8 20.10 -23.18 -41.72
N ILE A 9 20.06 -22.44 -42.83
CA ILE A 9 21.24 -22.19 -43.69
C ILE A 9 22.38 -21.42 -42.98
N ASP A 10 22.11 -20.76 -41.86
CA ASP A 10 23.10 -20.06 -41.03
C ASP A 10 23.63 -20.93 -39.88
N GLY A 11 23.15 -22.18 -39.78
CA GLY A 11 23.45 -23.12 -38.71
C GLY A 11 22.69 -22.89 -37.40
N LEU A 12 21.74 -21.94 -37.34
CA LEU A 12 20.93 -21.71 -36.15
C LEU A 12 19.96 -22.88 -35.91
N TYR A 13 19.90 -23.36 -34.67
CA TYR A 13 18.97 -24.40 -34.25
C TYR A 13 17.50 -24.01 -34.50
N LEU A 14 16.74 -24.91 -35.14
CA LEU A 14 15.31 -24.77 -35.41
C LEU A 14 14.48 -25.70 -34.52
N GLU A 15 14.65 -27.01 -34.68
CA GLU A 15 13.88 -28.06 -34.00
C GLU A 15 14.65 -29.39 -34.00
N ASP A 16 14.18 -30.39 -33.27
CA ASP A 16 14.74 -31.74 -33.34
C ASP A 16 14.05 -32.58 -34.43
N ALA A 17 14.84 -33.27 -35.24
CA ALA A 17 14.40 -34.29 -36.16
C ALA A 17 14.71 -35.69 -35.60
N LEU A 18 13.77 -36.64 -35.72
CA LEU A 18 14.03 -38.03 -35.35
C LEU A 18 14.69 -38.77 -36.50
N VAL A 19 15.87 -39.33 -36.23
CA VAL A 19 16.65 -40.11 -37.20
C VAL A 19 17.06 -41.44 -36.59
N ASP A 20 17.64 -42.32 -37.42
CA ASP A 20 18.22 -43.57 -36.94
C ASP A 20 19.39 -43.33 -35.98
N ASP A 21 19.59 -44.22 -35.00
CA ASP A 21 20.67 -44.08 -34.02
C ASP A 21 22.06 -44.08 -34.67
N ALA A 22 22.20 -44.78 -35.80
CA ALA A 22 23.42 -44.84 -36.61
C ALA A 22 23.69 -43.57 -37.43
N PHE A 23 22.76 -42.59 -37.47
CA PHE A 23 22.94 -41.40 -38.30
C PHE A 23 24.04 -40.47 -37.75
N SER A 24 25.21 -40.46 -38.37
CA SER A 24 26.29 -39.50 -38.04
C SER A 24 26.66 -38.72 -39.30
N GLY A 25 26.31 -37.44 -39.37
CA GLY A 25 26.60 -36.60 -40.52
C GLY A 25 25.74 -35.34 -40.57
N VAL A 26 25.94 -34.52 -41.60
CA VAL A 26 25.17 -33.30 -41.86
C VAL A 26 24.53 -33.47 -43.23
N VAL A 27 23.20 -33.41 -43.30
CA VAL A 27 22.44 -33.64 -44.53
C VAL A 27 21.54 -32.44 -44.83
N PRO A 28 21.57 -31.86 -46.05
CA PRO A 28 20.69 -30.77 -46.41
C PRO A 28 19.23 -31.22 -46.50
N PHE A 29 18.29 -30.34 -46.14
CA PHE A 29 16.88 -30.51 -46.42
C PHE A 29 16.35 -29.30 -47.20
N TYR A 30 15.37 -29.54 -48.06
CA TYR A 30 14.84 -28.56 -48.98
C TYR A 30 13.35 -28.33 -48.71
N VAL A 31 12.86 -27.14 -49.07
CA VAL A 31 11.44 -26.80 -49.07
C VAL A 31 10.99 -26.53 -50.49
N ASP A 32 9.84 -27.11 -50.85
CA ASP A 32 9.18 -26.81 -52.11
C ASP A 32 8.53 -25.44 -52.00
N MET A 33 8.82 -24.53 -52.93
CA MET A 33 8.07 -23.28 -53.02
C MET A 33 6.67 -23.59 -53.53
N GLU A 34 5.64 -23.22 -52.77
CA GLU A 34 4.28 -23.25 -53.28
C GLU A 34 4.20 -22.36 -54.53
N PRO A 35 3.63 -22.86 -55.64
CA PRO A 35 3.53 -22.08 -56.87
C PRO A 35 2.73 -20.81 -56.59
N LYS A 36 3.38 -19.66 -56.77
CA LYS A 36 2.75 -18.35 -56.62
C LYS A 36 1.54 -18.30 -57.55
N PRO A 37 0.31 -18.07 -57.06
CA PRO A 37 -0.85 -17.97 -57.93
C PRO A 37 -0.61 -16.83 -58.94
N PRO A 38 -1.01 -17.01 -60.22
CA PRO A 38 -0.78 -16.00 -61.26
C PRO A 38 -1.32 -14.66 -60.78
N THR A 39 -0.42 -13.69 -60.67
CA THR A 39 -0.75 -12.32 -60.26
C THR A 39 -1.29 -11.57 -61.48
N ASP A 40 -2.45 -11.96 -61.98
CA ASP A 40 -3.39 -11.06 -62.70
C ASP A 40 -4.71 -11.80 -63.03
N PRO A 41 -5.89 -11.38 -62.54
CA PRO A 41 -7.19 -11.85 -63.01
C PRO A 41 -7.65 -11.09 -64.27
N GLY A 42 -6.73 -10.65 -65.14
CA GLY A 42 -7.01 -9.71 -66.24
C GLY A 42 -6.87 -10.25 -67.66
N GLU A 43 -6.13 -11.33 -67.91
CA GLU A 43 -5.90 -11.85 -69.27
C GLU A 43 -6.47 -13.25 -69.45
N ALA A 44 -7.80 -13.34 -69.41
CA ALA A 44 -8.54 -14.53 -69.82
C ALA A 44 -9.30 -14.26 -71.14
N GLU A 45 -8.62 -13.76 -72.17
CA GLU A 45 -9.15 -13.77 -73.54
C GLU A 45 -8.02 -13.93 -74.55
N GLN A 46 -7.75 -15.18 -74.98
CA GLN A 46 -7.41 -15.49 -76.38
C GLN A 46 -7.49 -17.00 -76.69
N ASP A 47 -7.97 -17.26 -77.90
CA ASP A 47 -8.49 -18.48 -78.55
C ASP A 47 -7.68 -19.82 -78.47
N PRO A 48 -8.32 -20.98 -78.78
CA PRO A 48 -7.73 -22.31 -78.62
C PRO A 48 -6.93 -22.76 -79.85
N ALA A 49 -5.63 -23.09 -79.68
CA ALA A 49 -4.86 -23.99 -80.57
C ALA A 49 -3.48 -24.35 -79.95
N PRO A 50 -2.86 -25.44 -80.43
CA PRO A 50 -3.03 -26.83 -79.98
C PRO A 50 -2.15 -27.19 -78.75
N GLU A 51 -2.51 -28.28 -78.08
CA GLU A 51 -1.78 -28.91 -76.98
C GLU A 51 -0.30 -29.16 -77.35
N VAL A 52 0.58 -28.26 -76.94
CA VAL A 52 1.95 -28.60 -76.61
C VAL A 52 1.97 -28.64 -75.09
N GLU A 53 2.02 -29.84 -74.52
CA GLU A 53 2.34 -30.06 -73.11
C GLU A 53 3.72 -29.44 -72.85
N GLN A 54 3.76 -28.14 -72.54
CA GLN A 54 4.89 -27.58 -71.83
C GLN A 54 4.85 -28.21 -70.45
N PRO A 55 5.89 -28.97 -70.03
CA PRO A 55 5.95 -29.44 -68.66
C PRO A 55 5.88 -28.21 -67.77
N ALA A 56 4.87 -28.16 -66.90
CA ALA A 56 4.78 -27.14 -65.86
C ALA A 56 6.14 -27.11 -65.15
N GLU A 57 6.81 -25.96 -65.16
CA GLU A 57 8.05 -25.77 -64.40
C GLU A 57 7.72 -25.99 -62.92
N THR A 58 8.00 -27.20 -62.43
CA THR A 58 7.99 -27.47 -61.00
C THR A 58 9.06 -26.56 -60.39
N PRO A 59 8.70 -25.66 -59.46
CA PRO A 59 9.67 -24.76 -58.87
C PRO A 59 10.82 -25.56 -58.25
N GLU A 60 12.06 -25.15 -58.52
CA GLU A 60 13.23 -25.84 -57.98
C GLU A 60 13.21 -25.79 -56.43
N PRO A 61 13.46 -26.92 -55.75
CA PRO A 61 13.44 -26.97 -54.30
C PRO A 61 14.56 -26.11 -53.71
N VAL A 62 14.21 -25.24 -52.76
CA VAL A 62 15.17 -24.30 -52.14
C VAL A 62 15.76 -24.93 -50.89
N LEU A 63 17.09 -24.85 -50.74
CA LEU A 63 17.78 -25.32 -49.54
C LEU A 63 17.28 -24.56 -48.31
N ALA A 64 16.65 -25.28 -47.38
CA ALA A 64 16.07 -24.70 -46.18
C ALA A 64 16.99 -24.83 -44.95
N GLY A 65 17.91 -25.79 -44.97
CA GLY A 65 18.89 -25.98 -43.90
C GLY A 65 19.46 -27.38 -43.87
N TYR A 66 19.92 -27.81 -42.69
CA TYR A 66 20.62 -29.07 -42.49
C TYR A 66 20.10 -29.85 -41.29
N ILE A 67 20.17 -31.18 -41.37
CA ILE A 67 19.96 -32.11 -40.26
C ILE A 67 21.34 -32.56 -39.77
N VAL A 68 21.67 -32.31 -38.51
CA VAL A 68 23.01 -32.45 -37.94
C VAL A 68 23.03 -33.58 -36.92
N GLY A 69 23.66 -34.70 -37.28
CA GLY A 69 23.85 -35.87 -36.40
C GLY A 69 24.95 -35.71 -35.36
N VAL A 70 25.59 -34.53 -35.27
CA VAL A 70 26.63 -34.20 -34.29
C VAL A 70 25.97 -33.72 -32.99
N PRO A 71 26.27 -34.33 -31.83
CA PRO A 71 25.64 -33.97 -30.57
C PRO A 71 25.99 -32.53 -30.14
N VAL A 72 25.00 -31.81 -29.61
CA VAL A 72 25.16 -30.45 -29.10
C VAL A 72 25.89 -30.48 -27.76
N LYS A 73 26.85 -29.57 -27.58
CA LYS A 73 27.50 -29.37 -26.28
C LYS A 73 26.52 -28.72 -25.28
N PRO A 74 26.36 -29.26 -24.07
CA PRO A 74 25.48 -28.65 -23.08
C PRO A 74 26.03 -27.28 -22.64
N GLY A 75 25.12 -26.36 -22.30
CA GLY A 75 25.46 -25.04 -21.76
C GLY A 75 25.53 -23.89 -22.77
N LEU A 76 25.30 -24.16 -24.06
CA LEU A 76 25.20 -23.13 -25.09
C LEU A 76 23.82 -22.45 -25.07
N PHE A 77 23.79 -21.12 -25.19
CA PHE A 77 22.58 -20.33 -25.38
C PHE A 77 22.27 -20.17 -26.86
N ARG A 78 21.17 -20.79 -27.29
CA ARG A 78 20.77 -20.92 -28.72
C ARG A 78 21.93 -21.47 -29.57
N PRO A 79 22.21 -22.79 -29.47
CA PRO A 79 23.32 -23.40 -30.18
C PRO A 79 23.29 -23.11 -31.68
N ARG A 80 24.45 -22.76 -32.24
CA ARG A 80 24.65 -22.56 -33.66
C ARG A 80 25.70 -23.52 -34.18
N PHE A 81 25.39 -24.21 -35.27
CA PHE A 81 26.29 -25.10 -35.97
C PHE A 81 27.18 -24.32 -36.94
N ASP A 82 28.48 -24.50 -36.86
CA ASP A 82 29.44 -23.87 -37.77
C ASP A 82 29.59 -24.71 -39.04
N LEU A 83 28.77 -24.39 -40.04
CA LEU A 83 28.79 -25.05 -41.35
C LEU A 83 30.13 -24.87 -42.08
N ALA A 84 30.80 -23.73 -41.93
CA ALA A 84 32.08 -23.48 -42.57
C ALA A 84 33.21 -24.32 -41.94
N ALA A 85 33.20 -24.46 -40.61
CA ALA A 85 34.13 -25.36 -39.92
C ALA A 85 33.89 -26.84 -40.28
N TRP A 86 32.62 -27.22 -40.50
CA TRP A 86 32.27 -28.56 -40.98
C TRP A 86 32.76 -28.84 -42.40
N GLU A 87 32.54 -27.90 -43.33
CA GLU A 87 33.04 -28.01 -44.72
C GLU A 87 34.58 -28.09 -44.75
N ALA A 88 35.27 -27.23 -44.00
CA ALA A 88 36.72 -27.28 -43.88
C ALA A 88 37.23 -28.61 -43.30
N TYR A 89 36.48 -29.22 -42.37
CA TYR A 89 36.81 -30.55 -41.85
C TYR A 89 36.61 -31.64 -42.92
N GLN A 90 35.53 -31.59 -43.71
CA GLN A 90 35.32 -32.54 -44.80
C GLN A 90 36.40 -32.45 -45.88
N ASP A 91 36.82 -31.24 -46.22
CA ASP A 91 37.92 -31.01 -47.15
C ASP A 91 39.24 -31.57 -46.60
N ALA A 92 39.53 -31.33 -45.32
CA ALA A 92 40.72 -31.87 -44.67
C ALA A 92 40.68 -33.40 -44.59
N GLU A 93 39.52 -34.01 -44.33
CA GLU A 93 39.35 -35.46 -44.29
C GLU A 93 39.56 -36.07 -45.67
N SER A 94 39.02 -35.44 -46.71
CA SER A 94 39.18 -35.87 -48.11
C SER A 94 40.65 -35.79 -48.54
N ALA A 95 41.31 -34.66 -48.26
CA ALA A 95 42.74 -34.49 -48.55
C ALA A 95 43.62 -35.50 -47.79
N ALA A 96 43.30 -35.79 -46.52
CA ALA A 96 44.03 -36.80 -45.74
C ALA A 96 43.86 -38.21 -46.32
N LYS A 97 42.65 -38.56 -46.78
CA LYS A 97 42.38 -39.84 -47.46
C LYS A 97 43.12 -39.95 -48.78
N GLU A 98 43.12 -38.89 -49.59
CA GLU A 98 43.86 -38.84 -50.85
C GLU A 98 45.37 -38.97 -50.64
N ALA A 99 45.93 -38.25 -49.67
CA ALA A 99 47.35 -38.35 -49.32
C ALA A 99 47.73 -39.75 -48.85
N PHE A 100 46.89 -40.37 -48.01
CA PHE A 100 47.08 -41.75 -47.57
C PHE A 100 47.01 -42.74 -48.74
N GLN A 101 46.00 -42.60 -49.61
CA GLN A 101 45.86 -43.47 -50.77
C GLN A 101 47.05 -43.36 -51.71
N ALA A 102 47.52 -42.13 -51.98
CA ALA A 102 48.69 -41.90 -52.83
C ALA A 102 49.95 -42.55 -52.23
N GLU A 103 50.16 -42.45 -50.91
CA GLU A 103 51.28 -43.10 -50.23
C GLU A 103 51.14 -44.63 -50.22
N TYR A 104 49.92 -45.14 -50.03
CA TYR A 104 49.61 -46.56 -50.10
C TYR A 104 49.85 -47.15 -51.49
N ASP A 105 49.41 -46.45 -52.53
CA ASP A 105 49.63 -46.84 -53.93
C ASP A 105 51.12 -46.89 -54.24
N ARG A 106 51.89 -45.88 -53.77
CA ARG A 106 53.34 -45.86 -53.90
C ARG A 106 54.01 -47.01 -53.16
N TRP A 107 53.61 -47.28 -51.92
CA TRP A 107 54.11 -48.39 -51.10
C TRP A 107 53.80 -49.75 -51.74
N SER A 108 52.59 -49.92 -52.28
CA SER A 108 52.16 -51.17 -52.92
C SER A 108 52.86 -51.43 -54.26
N ALA A 109 53.32 -50.38 -54.95
CA ALA A 109 54.09 -50.49 -56.19
C ALA A 109 55.56 -50.88 -55.97
N LEU A 110 56.09 -50.78 -54.75
CA LEU A 110 57.46 -51.21 -54.44
C LEU A 110 57.58 -52.75 -54.46
N PRO A 111 58.75 -53.29 -54.87
CA PRO A 111 59.08 -54.71 -54.70
C PRO A 111 58.96 -55.15 -53.24
N GLU A 112 58.61 -56.41 -52.99
CA GLU A 112 58.35 -56.93 -51.65
C GLU A 112 59.57 -56.81 -50.72
N GLU A 113 60.78 -56.91 -51.26
CA GLU A 113 62.04 -56.75 -50.51
C GLU A 113 62.32 -55.31 -50.06
N GLU A 114 61.73 -54.32 -50.74
CA GLU A 114 61.86 -52.88 -50.43
C GLU A 114 60.62 -52.32 -49.72
N ARG A 115 59.56 -53.14 -49.62
CA ARG A 115 58.30 -52.78 -48.99
C ARG A 115 58.45 -52.86 -47.47
N GLY A 116 58.73 -51.70 -46.87
CA GLY A 116 58.72 -51.52 -45.41
C GLY A 116 57.31 -51.60 -44.81
N GLU A 117 57.12 -51.00 -43.64
CA GLU A 117 55.80 -50.94 -42.99
C GLU A 117 54.76 -50.19 -43.86
N PRO A 118 53.49 -50.65 -43.87
CA PRO A 118 52.44 -49.97 -44.60
C PRO A 118 52.18 -48.58 -44.03
N PRO A 119 51.84 -47.60 -44.87
CA PRO A 119 51.43 -46.29 -44.38
C PRO A 119 50.21 -46.44 -43.47
N THR A 120 50.07 -45.54 -42.51
CA THR A 120 48.94 -45.49 -41.56
C THR A 120 48.10 -44.25 -41.83
N TYR A 121 46.79 -44.44 -41.95
CA TYR A 121 45.85 -43.33 -42.11
C TYR A 121 45.71 -42.57 -40.78
N VAL A 122 45.92 -41.25 -40.83
CA VAL A 122 45.72 -40.36 -39.68
C VAL A 122 44.57 -39.40 -40.04
N PRO A 123 43.37 -39.56 -39.44
CA PRO A 123 42.26 -38.65 -39.68
C PRO A 123 42.54 -37.28 -39.05
N PRO A 124 42.02 -36.18 -39.65
CA PRO A 124 42.06 -34.87 -39.02
C PRO A 124 41.23 -34.85 -37.72
N GLU A 125 41.63 -34.00 -36.77
CA GLU A 125 40.88 -33.79 -35.53
C GLU A 125 39.56 -33.05 -35.80
N LEU A 126 38.47 -33.50 -35.16
CA LEU A 126 37.15 -32.87 -35.32
C LEU A 126 37.15 -31.50 -34.59
N PRO A 127 36.91 -30.38 -35.28
CA PRO A 127 36.83 -29.08 -34.65
C PRO A 127 35.59 -28.95 -33.76
N THR A 128 35.52 -27.88 -32.96
CA THR A 128 34.29 -27.55 -32.21
C THR A 128 33.26 -26.99 -33.18
N LEU A 129 32.26 -27.80 -33.54
CA LEU A 129 31.25 -27.46 -34.53
C LEU A 129 30.04 -26.70 -33.96
N TRP A 130 29.88 -26.70 -32.64
CA TRP A 130 28.79 -26.00 -31.95
C TRP A 130 29.32 -24.76 -31.22
N ILE A 131 28.83 -23.59 -31.62
CA ILE A 131 29.19 -22.29 -31.06
C ILE A 131 27.96 -21.60 -30.44
N GLU A 132 28.22 -20.55 -29.65
CA GLU A 132 27.16 -19.68 -29.12
C GLU A 132 26.47 -18.94 -30.27
N GLY A 133 25.14 -19.02 -30.32
CA GLY A 133 24.34 -18.27 -31.29
C GLY A 133 23.97 -16.87 -30.80
N LEU A 134 24.21 -16.56 -29.52
CA LEU A 134 23.97 -15.26 -28.91
C LEU A 134 25.27 -14.55 -28.53
N THR A 135 25.22 -13.24 -28.54
CA THR A 135 26.30 -12.39 -28.03
C THR A 135 26.39 -12.48 -26.50
N PRO A 136 27.57 -12.23 -25.90
CA PRO A 136 27.72 -12.19 -24.45
C PRO A 136 26.73 -11.23 -23.76
N GLU A 137 26.41 -10.10 -24.39
CA GLU A 137 25.48 -9.10 -23.88
C GLU A 137 24.04 -9.63 -23.84
N GLU A 138 23.60 -10.33 -24.89
CA GLU A 138 22.28 -10.97 -24.93
C GLU A 138 22.17 -12.09 -23.89
N ILE A 139 23.26 -12.85 -23.67
CA ILE A 139 23.33 -13.87 -22.62
C ILE A 139 23.23 -13.22 -21.24
N GLU A 140 23.93 -12.12 -21.01
CA GLU A 140 23.85 -11.37 -19.75
C GLU A 140 22.45 -10.83 -19.50
N GLU A 141 21.75 -10.36 -20.54
CA GLU A 141 20.36 -9.91 -20.41
C GLU A 141 19.41 -11.07 -20.08
N LEU A 142 19.55 -12.22 -20.74
CA LEU A 142 18.74 -13.41 -20.48
C LEU A 142 19.02 -14.04 -19.10
N THR A 143 20.25 -13.91 -18.61
CA THR A 143 20.68 -14.46 -17.31
C THR A 143 20.61 -13.42 -16.19
N ARG A 144 20.23 -12.17 -16.50
CA ARG A 144 20.06 -11.12 -15.50
C ARG A 144 19.01 -11.59 -14.48
N PRO A 145 19.31 -11.54 -13.17
CA PRO A 145 18.31 -11.83 -12.17
C PRO A 145 17.15 -10.85 -12.35
N GLN A 146 15.95 -11.38 -12.55
CA GLN A 146 14.77 -10.54 -12.60
C GLN A 146 14.62 -9.82 -11.26
N PRO A 147 14.22 -8.53 -11.24
CA PRO A 147 13.93 -7.85 -10.00
C PRO A 147 12.87 -8.66 -9.23
N HIS A 148 13.15 -8.95 -7.96
CA HIS A 148 12.24 -9.67 -7.10
C HIS A 148 10.99 -8.80 -6.89
N GLU A 149 9.89 -9.15 -7.56
CA GLU A 149 8.60 -8.58 -7.21
C GLU A 149 8.22 -9.07 -5.81
N PRO A 150 7.82 -8.16 -4.90
CA PRO A 150 7.40 -8.56 -3.57
C PRO A 150 6.26 -9.58 -3.68
N THR A 151 6.39 -10.65 -2.91
CA THR A 151 5.42 -11.74 -2.94
C THR A 151 4.09 -11.24 -2.36
N GLU A 152 2.95 -11.84 -2.75
CA GLU A 152 1.64 -11.48 -2.18
C GLU A 152 1.62 -11.53 -0.64
N LEU A 153 2.38 -12.46 -0.04
CA LEU A 153 2.54 -12.56 1.41
C LEU A 153 3.28 -11.37 2.03
N GLU A 154 4.26 -10.82 1.33
CA GLU A 154 5.02 -9.65 1.81
C GLU A 154 4.15 -8.40 1.76
N LEU A 155 3.40 -8.22 0.66
CA LEU A 155 2.41 -7.15 0.56
C LEU A 155 1.33 -7.27 1.62
N LEU A 156 0.83 -8.49 1.86
CA LEU A 156 -0.17 -8.73 2.89
C LEU A 156 0.39 -8.46 4.30
N ALA A 157 1.65 -8.82 4.57
CA ALA A 157 2.31 -8.53 5.83
C ALA A 157 2.42 -7.01 6.08
N GLU A 158 2.81 -6.24 5.06
CA GLU A 158 2.86 -4.78 5.13
C GLU A 158 1.49 -4.17 5.41
N VAL A 159 0.45 -4.65 4.72
CA VAL A 159 -0.94 -4.20 4.95
C VAL A 159 -1.41 -4.54 6.37
N VAL A 160 -1.12 -5.75 6.86
CA VAL A 160 -1.49 -6.17 8.21
C VAL A 160 -0.77 -5.33 9.26
N GLU A 161 0.51 -5.03 9.06
CA GLU A 161 1.26 -4.15 9.96
C GLU A 161 0.65 -2.74 10.00
N GLY A 162 0.31 -2.17 8.85
CA GLY A 162 -0.37 -0.88 8.76
C GLY A 162 -1.71 -0.87 9.52
N ILE A 163 -2.52 -1.92 9.36
CA ILE A 163 -3.80 -2.05 10.07
C ILE A 163 -3.59 -2.18 11.59
N GLN A 164 -2.57 -2.94 12.02
CA GLN A 164 -2.25 -3.09 13.44
C GLN A 164 -1.83 -1.76 14.06
N GLN A 165 -0.98 -0.99 13.38
CA GLN A 165 -0.57 0.34 13.84
C GLN A 165 -1.76 1.29 13.95
N GLN A 166 -2.64 1.30 12.95
CA GLN A 166 -3.86 2.12 13.00
C GLN A 166 -4.78 1.72 14.16
N ASN A 167 -4.95 0.42 14.40
CA ASN A 167 -5.76 -0.07 15.51
C ASN A 167 -5.17 0.30 16.88
N ALA A 168 -3.84 0.26 17.02
CA ALA A 168 -3.17 0.70 18.25
C ALA A 168 -3.40 2.19 18.51
N GLN A 169 -3.27 3.05 17.48
CA GLN A 169 -3.56 4.48 17.59
C GLN A 169 -5.01 4.74 17.98
N LEU A 170 -5.98 4.02 17.39
CA LEU A 170 -7.39 4.15 17.74
C LEU A 170 -7.67 3.75 19.19
N GLN A 171 -7.03 2.68 19.69
CA GLN A 171 -7.17 2.28 21.10
C GLN A 171 -6.64 3.34 22.05
N GLU A 172 -5.49 3.95 21.75
CA GLU A 172 -4.92 5.02 22.57
C GLU A 172 -5.86 6.23 22.65
N VAL A 173 -6.43 6.66 21.52
CA VAL A 173 -7.41 7.75 21.48
C VAL A 173 -8.66 7.41 22.30
N VAL A 174 -9.15 6.17 22.24
CA VAL A 174 -10.31 5.73 23.03
C VAL A 174 -10.01 5.74 24.52
N VAL A 175 -8.82 5.29 24.94
CA VAL A 175 -8.39 5.31 26.34
C VAL A 175 -8.28 6.75 26.84
N SER A 176 -7.56 7.61 26.11
CA SER A 176 -7.41 9.03 26.45
C SER A 176 -8.76 9.75 26.54
N SER A 177 -9.65 9.54 25.56
CA SER A 177 -11.00 10.11 25.59
C SER A 177 -11.82 9.58 26.78
N GLY A 178 -11.62 8.31 27.17
CA GLY A 178 -12.25 7.72 28.34
C GLY A 178 -11.78 8.36 29.64
N GLU A 179 -10.49 8.63 29.77
CA GLU A 179 -9.91 9.33 30.92
C GLU A 179 -10.45 10.77 31.02
N GLU A 180 -10.47 11.52 29.92
CA GLU A 180 -11.04 12.87 29.87
C GLU A 180 -12.52 12.87 30.26
N LEU A 181 -13.32 11.93 29.74
CA LEU A 181 -14.73 11.83 30.06
C LEU A 181 -14.96 11.49 31.55
N SER A 182 -14.08 10.69 32.14
CA SER A 182 -14.11 10.39 33.58
C SER A 182 -13.78 11.62 34.43
N ALA A 183 -12.79 12.42 34.02
CA ALA A 183 -12.41 13.66 34.68
C ALA A 183 -13.55 14.70 34.60
N VAL A 184 -14.14 14.88 33.43
CA VAL A 184 -15.29 15.77 33.22
C VAL A 184 -16.48 15.34 34.08
N LYS A 185 -16.78 14.05 34.16
CA LYS A 185 -17.87 13.54 35.01
C LYS A 185 -17.61 13.86 36.47
N THR A 186 -16.37 13.66 36.93
CA THR A 186 -15.97 13.96 38.32
C THR A 186 -16.12 15.45 38.62
N ALA A 187 -15.59 16.32 37.75
CA ALA A 187 -15.73 17.76 37.88
C ALA A 187 -17.21 18.21 37.88
N SER A 188 -18.06 17.61 37.04
CA SER A 188 -19.49 17.88 37.02
C SER A 188 -20.17 17.47 38.32
N THR A 189 -19.81 16.33 38.91
CA THR A 189 -20.35 15.91 40.21
C THR A 189 -19.94 16.84 41.34
N GLU A 190 -18.69 17.31 41.34
CA GLU A 190 -18.21 18.31 42.29
C GLU A 190 -18.96 19.64 42.16
N GLN A 191 -19.17 20.13 40.93
CA GLN A 191 -19.98 21.33 40.68
C GLN A 191 -21.42 21.19 41.18
N GLN A 192 -22.03 20.02 41.05
CA GLN A 192 -23.39 19.80 41.54
C GLN A 192 -23.46 19.81 43.07
N LEU A 193 -22.43 19.28 43.75
CA LEU A 193 -22.31 19.36 45.20
C LEU A 193 -22.09 20.80 45.68
N THR A 194 -21.24 21.59 45.01
CA THR A 194 -21.00 22.98 45.38
C THR A 194 -22.23 23.86 45.17
N LEU A 195 -22.95 23.69 44.06
CA LEU A 195 -24.23 24.38 43.82
C LEU A 195 -25.27 24.05 44.88
N SER A 196 -25.35 22.78 45.29
CA SER A 196 -26.27 22.35 46.35
C SER A 196 -25.92 22.97 47.71
N ALA A 197 -24.62 23.03 48.04
CA ALA A 197 -24.14 23.67 49.26
C ALA A 197 -24.44 25.17 49.28
N LEU A 198 -24.13 25.89 48.18
CA LEU A 198 -24.41 27.32 48.05
C LEU A 198 -25.91 27.61 48.14
N GLY A 199 -26.76 26.79 47.51
CA GLY A 199 -28.21 26.90 47.63
C GLY A 199 -28.70 26.76 49.07
N SER A 200 -28.14 25.81 49.84
CA SER A 200 -28.48 25.63 51.26
C SER A 200 -28.03 26.83 52.11
N GLU A 201 -26.88 27.40 51.80
CA GLU A 201 -26.35 28.58 52.49
C GLU A 201 -27.18 29.83 52.20
N GLN A 202 -27.60 30.03 50.94
CA GLN A 202 -28.51 31.10 50.56
C GLN A 202 -29.84 31.03 51.33
N VAL A 203 -30.45 29.84 51.41
CA VAL A 203 -31.68 29.65 52.20
C VAL A 203 -31.47 29.98 53.68
N LYS A 204 -30.33 29.60 54.25
CA LYS A 204 -29.98 29.93 55.63
C LYS A 204 -29.82 31.44 55.84
N GLN A 205 -29.18 32.13 54.90
CA GLN A 205 -29.00 33.58 54.93
C GLN A 205 -30.34 34.31 54.82
N ASP A 206 -31.22 33.87 53.92
CA ASP A 206 -32.56 34.43 53.74
C ASP A 206 -33.41 34.26 55.01
N LEU A 207 -33.33 33.09 55.65
CA LEU A 207 -34.03 32.82 56.90
C LEU A 207 -33.54 33.71 58.05
N SER A 208 -32.22 33.91 58.16
CA SER A 208 -31.64 34.83 59.15
C SER A 208 -32.06 36.28 58.90
N THR A 209 -32.13 36.69 57.63
CA THR A 209 -32.59 38.03 57.24
C THR A 209 -34.07 38.24 57.60
N LEU A 210 -34.91 37.21 57.41
CA LEU A 210 -36.32 37.25 57.77
C LEU A 210 -36.50 37.38 59.30
N ASP A 211 -35.75 36.61 60.09
CA ASP A 211 -35.80 36.68 61.55
C ASP A 211 -35.41 38.08 62.05
N LEU A 212 -34.32 38.66 61.52
CA LEU A 212 -33.92 40.03 61.85
C LEU A 212 -35.00 41.06 61.50
N LYS A 213 -35.67 40.92 60.34
CA LYS A 213 -36.80 41.79 59.97
C LYS A 213 -37.97 41.64 60.95
N GLN A 214 -38.28 40.42 61.36
CA GLN A 214 -39.34 40.16 62.34
C GLN A 214 -39.01 40.78 63.70
N GLN A 215 -37.77 40.63 64.19
CA GLN A 215 -37.31 41.27 65.41
C GLN A 215 -37.44 42.80 65.34
N ASN A 216 -37.00 43.42 64.25
CA ASN A 216 -37.13 44.87 64.04
C ASN A 216 -38.61 45.33 64.06
N ASN A 217 -39.52 44.56 63.47
CA ASN A 217 -40.95 44.86 63.52
C ASN A 217 -41.50 44.81 64.94
N VAL A 218 -41.11 43.82 65.74
CA VAL A 218 -41.51 43.70 67.16
C VAL A 218 -40.99 44.89 67.96
N ILE A 219 -39.70 45.22 67.82
CA ILE A 219 -39.08 46.37 68.50
C ILE A 219 -39.77 47.68 68.09
N GLY A 220 -40.07 47.87 66.80
CA GLY A 220 -40.81 49.02 66.30
C GLY A 220 -42.21 49.14 66.92
N ALA A 221 -42.95 48.04 67.04
CA ALA A 221 -44.25 48.03 67.69
C ALA A 221 -44.17 48.34 69.20
N GLU A 222 -43.14 47.85 69.90
CA GLU A 222 -42.90 48.19 71.31
C GLU A 222 -42.56 49.67 71.50
N LEU A 223 -41.75 50.25 70.61
CA LEU A 223 -41.44 51.68 70.63
C LEU A 223 -42.70 52.52 70.50
N VAL A 224 -43.55 52.23 69.52
CA VAL A 224 -44.84 52.93 69.36
C VAL A 224 -45.71 52.77 70.61
N ARG A 225 -45.77 51.57 71.21
CA ARG A 225 -46.53 51.35 72.45
C ARG A 225 -45.99 52.21 73.59
N LYS A 226 -44.66 52.30 73.75
CA LYS A 226 -44.03 53.15 74.77
C LYS A 226 -44.32 54.63 74.53
N ASP A 227 -44.28 55.09 73.28
CA ASP A 227 -44.62 56.48 72.94
C ASP A 227 -46.07 56.82 73.32
N ILE A 228 -47.02 55.91 73.07
CA ILE A 228 -48.42 56.07 73.50
C ILE A 228 -48.51 56.16 75.03
N SER A 229 -47.82 55.29 75.77
CA SER A 229 -47.81 55.32 77.24
C SER A 229 -47.19 56.61 77.80
N ILE A 230 -46.12 57.11 77.18
CA ILE A 230 -45.50 58.39 77.54
C ILE A 230 -46.51 59.53 77.32
N LEU A 231 -47.24 59.51 76.21
CA LEU A 231 -48.25 60.52 75.90
C LEU A 231 -49.40 60.50 76.92
N ASP A 232 -49.87 59.31 77.31
CA ASP A 232 -50.91 59.16 78.34
C ASP A 232 -50.44 59.67 79.70
N LEU A 233 -49.21 59.32 80.12
CA LEU A 233 -48.61 59.86 81.35
C LEU A 233 -48.47 61.39 81.31
N TYR A 234 -48.09 61.95 80.16
CA TYR A 234 -48.02 63.39 79.96
C TYR A 234 -49.39 64.05 80.13
N MET A 235 -50.45 63.48 79.54
CA MET A 235 -51.82 63.94 79.70
C MET A 235 -52.31 63.84 81.15
N GLN A 236 -52.03 62.73 81.85
CA GLN A 236 -52.35 62.57 83.28
C GLN A 236 -51.64 63.64 84.12
N GLY A 237 -50.36 63.90 83.86
CA GLY A 237 -49.59 64.96 84.51
C GLY A 237 -50.21 66.35 84.30
N GLN A 238 -50.72 66.63 83.09
CA GLN A 238 -51.41 67.89 82.79
C GLN A 238 -52.73 68.02 83.57
N VAL A 239 -53.55 66.96 83.63
CA VAL A 239 -54.81 66.95 84.39
C VAL A 239 -54.54 67.15 85.89
N LEU A 240 -53.55 66.45 86.44
CA LEU A 240 -53.13 66.63 87.84
C LEU A 240 -52.65 68.06 88.10
N GLY A 241 -51.86 68.63 87.19
CA GLY A 241 -51.42 70.03 87.27
C GLY A 241 -52.59 71.02 87.27
N GLN A 242 -53.59 70.82 86.41
CA GLN A 242 -54.82 71.63 86.41
C GLN A 242 -55.61 71.47 87.71
N MET A 243 -55.72 70.26 88.24
CA MET A 243 -56.41 69.99 89.50
C MET A 243 -55.70 70.68 90.69
N LEU A 244 -54.37 70.65 90.71
CA LEU A 244 -53.56 71.34 91.72
C LEU A 244 -53.78 72.87 91.64
N ALA A 245 -53.70 73.46 90.44
CA ALA A 245 -53.97 74.88 90.25
C ALA A 245 -55.39 75.27 90.68
N ALA A 246 -56.40 74.43 90.39
CA ALA A 246 -57.77 74.65 90.84
C ALA A 246 -57.91 74.56 92.38
N LEU A 247 -57.18 73.65 93.03
CA LEU A 247 -57.13 73.55 94.49
C LEU A 247 -56.43 74.76 95.11
N GLU A 248 -55.31 75.22 94.55
CA GLU A 248 -54.62 76.45 94.96
C GLU A 248 -55.54 77.67 94.85
N LEU A 249 -56.29 77.79 93.75
CA LEU A 249 -57.25 78.87 93.54
C LEU A 249 -58.42 78.80 94.52
N LYS A 250 -58.91 77.60 94.87
CA LYS A 250 -59.90 77.41 95.95
C LYS A 250 -59.35 77.77 97.34
N LEU A 251 -58.09 77.43 97.64
CA LEU A 251 -57.43 77.81 98.89
C LEU A 251 -57.24 79.33 98.98
N LEU A 252 -56.86 79.99 97.88
CA LEU A 252 -56.79 81.46 97.79
C LEU A 252 -58.17 82.11 97.94
N ALA A 253 -59.22 81.54 97.35
CA ALA A 253 -60.59 82.03 97.51
C ALA A 253 -61.10 81.89 98.96
N ASN A 254 -60.82 80.77 99.64
CA ASN A 254 -61.19 80.58 101.05
C ASN A 254 -60.38 81.45 102.01
N ASN A 255 -59.15 81.81 101.66
CA ASN A 255 -58.32 82.75 102.45
C ASN A 255 -58.58 84.23 102.09
N GLY A 256 -59.35 84.51 101.03
CA GLY A 256 -59.68 85.85 100.56
C GLY A 256 -61.07 86.38 100.97
N THR A 257 -61.94 85.56 101.56
CA THR A 257 -63.30 85.96 101.97
C THR A 257 -63.49 86.16 103.49
N GLY A 258 -62.44 86.61 104.19
CA GLY A 258 -62.48 86.80 105.65
C GLY A 258 -61.80 88.08 106.17
N GLY A 259 -61.53 89.06 105.32
CA GLY A 259 -60.94 90.35 105.70
C GLY A 259 -61.77 91.52 105.21
N GLU A 260 -62.40 92.21 106.17
CA GLU A 260 -62.95 93.59 106.11
C GLU A 260 -64.30 93.75 105.39
N SER A 261 -65.36 94.34 105.94
CA SER A 261 -65.51 95.26 107.09
C SER A 261 -67.01 95.54 107.36
N ASN A 262 -67.41 95.66 108.63
CA ASN A 262 -68.34 96.67 109.19
C ASN A 262 -68.57 96.34 110.68
N VAL A 263 -68.18 97.12 111.69
CA VAL A 263 -68.32 98.55 111.99
C VAL A 263 -69.79 98.97 112.30
N GLN A 264 -69.95 99.40 113.57
CA GLN A 264 -70.95 100.29 114.18
C GLN A 264 -72.32 99.75 114.67
N GLN A 265 -72.50 99.99 115.98
CA GLN A 265 -73.71 100.30 116.75
C GLN A 265 -74.87 99.29 116.80
#